data_AF-A0A9D1TGY0-F1
#
_entry.id   AF-A0A9D1TGY0-F1
#
_cell.length_a   1.000
_cell.length_b   1.000
_cell.length_c   1.000
_cell.angle_alpha   90.00
_cell.angle_beta   90.00
_cell.angle_gamma   90.00
#
_symmetry.space_group_name_H-M   'P 1'
#
loop_
_entity.id
_entity.type
_entity.pdbx_description
1 polymer ?
#
loop_
_entity_poly.entity_id
_entity_poly.type
_entity_poly.pdbx_seq_one_letter_code
_entity_poly.pdbx_strand_id
1 'polypeptide(L)'
;MSDKYLENQIQRIYERMKHGRVKGYLLCMLIYIFMGGIVSLFLGNPFPHREGILFVSLWDTGWIYTWVDTKPYLLVIFVVTGFVLSSTGLCCMILRDFMKMDRIILEWCDVETYLEAMEYGVSFGKSLKFKGYQGTVFSLMQQKLGTALIASRKLEESRQFLEEGWTGKKNTRLYKLTVMNLDLAEAYYYSDTARFNDLFQKAAPVFKKDKFFVAEQMFLEQKYEQAAAFLKTYKTKNAYNEVLKQYLMGQCYDKIGNRQMAEDCMQYAADYGNTMPCQKKAREWPMNKDMPERLESKTID
;
A
#
# COMPACT_ATOMS: atom_id res chain seq x y z
N MET A 1 -13.98 -2.24 16.43
CA MET A 1 -12.70 -2.45 17.15
C MET A 1 -12.53 -1.23 18.05
N SER A 2 -12.22 -1.35 19.34
CA SER A 2 -12.15 -0.15 20.20
C SER A 2 -11.03 0.78 19.71
N ASP A 3 -11.33 2.06 19.48
CA ASP A 3 -10.41 3.08 18.94
C ASP A 3 -9.08 3.10 19.69
N LYS A 4 -9.16 2.94 21.03
CA LYS A 4 -8.00 2.85 21.93
C LYS A 4 -7.04 1.71 21.60
N TYR A 5 -7.52 0.58 21.06
CA TYR A 5 -6.65 -0.52 20.64
C TYR A 5 -5.78 -0.11 19.44
N LEU A 6 -6.37 0.60 18.48
CA LEU A 6 -5.72 1.02 17.25
C LEU A 6 -4.73 2.15 17.50
N GLU A 7 -5.12 3.13 18.32
CA GLU A 7 -4.21 4.17 18.83
C GLU A 7 -2.97 3.55 19.51
N ASN A 8 -3.19 2.62 20.44
CA ASN A 8 -2.10 1.89 21.12
C ASN A 8 -1.24 1.08 20.14
N GLN A 9 -1.82 0.57 19.05
CA GLN A 9 -1.06 -0.14 18.02
C GLN A 9 -0.16 0.84 17.25
N ILE A 10 -0.68 2.00 16.87
CA ILE A 10 0.06 3.06 16.17
C ILE A 10 1.20 3.58 17.05
N GLN A 11 0.94 3.89 18.31
CA GLN A 11 1.97 4.30 19.27
C GLN A 11 3.09 3.26 19.36
N ARG A 12 2.73 1.98 19.51
CA ARG A 12 3.69 0.87 19.54
C ARG A 12 4.54 0.79 18.27
N ILE A 13 3.98 1.06 17.09
CA ILE A 13 4.77 1.09 15.84
C ILE A 13 5.81 2.22 15.91
N TYR A 14 5.41 3.43 16.29
CA TYR A 14 6.34 4.54 16.43
C TYR A 14 7.42 4.29 17.49
N GLU A 15 7.06 3.78 18.67
CA GLU A 15 8.02 3.45 19.74
C GLU A 15 8.99 2.35 19.32
N ARG A 16 8.49 1.31 18.66
CA ARG A 16 9.33 0.22 18.14
C ARG A 16 10.38 0.74 17.17
N MET A 17 10.02 1.71 16.32
CA MET A 17 10.88 2.28 15.29
C MET A 17 11.79 3.42 15.78
N LYS A 18 11.58 3.93 17.01
CA LYS A 18 12.49 4.86 17.70
C LYS A 18 13.91 4.31 17.77
N HIS A 19 14.04 3.03 18.14
CA HIS A 19 15.31 2.29 18.19
C HIS A 19 15.58 1.48 16.92
N GLY A 20 14.92 1.84 15.81
CA GLY A 20 14.97 1.07 14.57
C GLY A 20 16.37 0.92 13.98
N ARG A 21 17.25 1.92 14.12
CA ARG A 21 18.65 1.85 13.67
C ARG A 21 19.45 0.79 14.42
N VAL A 22 19.30 0.73 15.75
CA VAL A 22 19.96 -0.27 16.59
C VAL A 22 19.44 -1.67 16.25
N LYS A 23 18.12 -1.81 16.07
CA LYS A 23 17.52 -3.08 15.61
C LYS A 23 18.03 -3.50 14.24
N GLY A 24 18.23 -2.56 13.33
CA GLY A 24 18.81 -2.82 12.02
C GLY A 24 20.24 -3.34 12.09
N TYR A 25 21.06 -2.70 12.93
CA TYR A 25 22.42 -3.16 13.19
C TYR A 25 22.44 -4.57 13.80
N LEU A 26 21.62 -4.83 14.83
CA LEU A 26 21.51 -6.16 15.45
C LEU A 26 21.05 -7.22 14.45
N LEU A 27 20.05 -6.93 13.62
CA LEU A 27 19.58 -7.83 12.57
C LEU A 27 20.70 -8.11 11.55
N CYS A 28 21.49 -7.10 11.19
CA CYS A 28 22.62 -7.24 10.29
C CYS A 28 23.69 -8.17 10.88
N MET A 29 24.05 -7.98 12.16
CA MET A 29 25.01 -8.84 12.87
C MET A 29 24.53 -10.30 12.93
N LEU A 30 23.25 -10.52 13.24
CA LEU A 30 22.67 -11.88 13.27
C LEU A 30 22.72 -12.56 11.90
N ILE A 31 22.42 -11.82 10.82
CA ILE A 31 22.49 -12.35 9.45
C ILE A 31 23.94 -12.71 9.09
N TYR A 32 24.92 -11.87 9.44
CA TYR A 32 26.32 -12.20 9.18
C TYR A 32 26.80 -13.42 9.95
N ILE A 33 26.39 -13.59 11.22
CA ILE A 33 26.70 -14.79 12.01
C ILE A 33 26.11 -16.03 11.34
N PHE A 34 24.84 -15.95 10.91
CA PHE A 34 24.15 -17.05 10.26
C PHE A 34 24.79 -17.41 8.91
N MET A 35 25.07 -16.42 8.05
CA MET A 35 25.74 -16.66 6.77
C MET A 35 27.16 -17.19 6.98
N GLY A 36 27.91 -16.66 7.95
CA GLY A 36 29.23 -17.15 8.30
C GLY A 36 29.20 -18.61 8.76
N GLY A 37 28.19 -18.98 9.56
CA GLY A 37 27.94 -20.37 9.95
C GLY A 37 27.69 -21.28 8.75
N ILE A 38 26.84 -20.87 7.80
CA ILE A 38 26.57 -21.64 6.57
C ILE A 38 27.85 -21.83 5.76
N VAL A 39 28.61 -20.76 5.51
CA VAL A 39 29.86 -20.83 4.75
C VAL A 39 30.86 -21.77 5.44
N SER A 40 30.91 -21.72 6.76
CA SER A 40 31.81 -22.56 7.56
C SER A 40 31.43 -24.05 7.53
N LEU A 41 30.17 -24.41 7.28
CA LEU A 41 29.78 -25.81 7.02
C LEU A 41 30.40 -26.36 5.73
N PHE A 42 30.72 -25.52 4.76
CA PHE A 42 31.29 -25.93 3.47
C PHE A 42 32.81 -25.76 3.40
N LEU A 43 33.34 -24.67 3.96
CA LEU A 43 34.75 -24.27 3.82
C LEU A 43 35.59 -24.50 5.09
N GLY A 44 35.02 -25.06 6.15
CA GLY A 44 35.71 -25.26 7.41
C GLY A 44 35.77 -23.98 8.27
N ASN A 45 36.76 -23.90 9.17
CA ASN A 45 36.80 -22.84 10.18
C ASN A 45 37.04 -21.46 9.55
N PRO A 46 36.28 -20.42 9.95
CA PRO A 46 36.49 -19.04 9.49
C PRO A 46 37.81 -18.43 9.94
N PHE A 47 38.39 -18.91 11.04
CA PHE A 47 39.58 -18.32 11.66
C PHE A 47 40.82 -19.20 11.51
N PRO A 48 42.03 -18.60 11.61
CA PRO A 48 43.25 -19.36 11.65
C PRO A 48 43.24 -20.35 12.82
N HIS A 49 43.49 -21.61 12.53
CA HIS A 49 43.46 -22.66 13.53
C HIS A 49 44.47 -23.75 13.19
N ARG A 50 44.83 -24.52 14.21
CA ARG A 50 45.79 -25.61 14.08
C ARG A 50 45.04 -26.90 13.82
N GLU A 51 45.20 -27.45 12.62
CA GLU A 51 44.68 -28.78 12.29
C GLU A 51 45.77 -29.82 12.49
N GLY A 52 45.44 -30.88 13.25
CA GLY A 52 46.31 -32.03 13.42
C GLY A 52 45.88 -33.14 12.46
N ILE A 53 46.68 -33.40 11.42
CA ILE A 53 46.48 -34.53 10.51
C ILE A 53 47.69 -35.45 10.68
N LEU A 54 47.44 -36.69 11.13
CA LEU A 54 48.40 -37.80 11.20
C LEU A 54 49.87 -37.35 11.44
N PHE A 55 50.18 -37.06 12.71
CA PHE A 55 51.52 -36.71 13.23
C PHE A 55 52.11 -35.35 12.81
N VAL A 56 51.42 -34.54 11.99
CA VAL A 56 51.85 -33.19 11.63
C VAL A 56 50.80 -32.16 12.03
N SER A 57 51.26 -31.04 12.59
CA SER A 57 50.40 -29.88 12.84
C SER A 57 50.58 -28.85 11.72
N LEU A 58 49.51 -28.58 10.98
CA LEU A 58 49.48 -27.54 9.96
C LEU A 58 48.72 -26.33 10.49
N TRP A 59 49.18 -25.14 10.10
CA TRP A 59 48.45 -23.90 10.32
C TRP A 59 47.54 -23.67 9.13
N ASP A 60 46.23 -23.81 9.33
CA ASP A 60 45.26 -23.31 8.36
C ASP A 60 44.94 -21.85 8.71
N THR A 61 44.94 -20.99 7.69
CA THR A 61 44.66 -19.55 7.82
C THR A 61 43.16 -19.25 7.89
N GLY A 62 42.31 -20.24 7.58
CA GLY A 62 40.86 -20.10 7.56
C GLY A 62 40.35 -19.35 6.33
N TRP A 63 39.08 -19.56 6.01
CA TRP A 63 38.53 -19.06 4.74
C TRP A 63 38.42 -17.53 4.67
N ILE A 64 38.29 -16.82 5.82
CA ILE A 64 38.22 -15.35 5.84
C ILE A 64 39.53 -14.73 5.35
N TYR A 65 40.66 -15.16 5.90
CA TYR A 65 41.98 -14.66 5.47
C TYR A 65 42.29 -15.04 4.02
N THR A 66 41.91 -16.25 3.63
CA THR A 66 42.05 -16.72 2.24
C THR A 66 41.26 -15.83 1.28
N TRP A 67 40.02 -15.45 1.62
CA TRP A 67 39.22 -14.54 0.81
C TRP A 67 39.77 -13.12 0.76
N VAL A 68 40.33 -12.61 1.87
CA VAL A 68 40.96 -11.29 1.88
C VAL A 68 42.16 -11.23 0.93
N ASP A 69 43.00 -12.26 0.92
CA ASP A 69 44.27 -12.23 0.20
C ASP A 69 44.16 -12.70 -1.26
N THR A 70 43.42 -13.78 -1.51
CA THR A 70 43.35 -14.40 -2.84
C THR A 70 42.08 -14.10 -3.63
N LYS A 71 40.95 -13.82 -2.97
CA LYS A 71 39.63 -13.65 -3.63
C LYS A 71 38.76 -12.56 -2.98
N PRO A 72 39.19 -11.29 -2.98
CA PRO A 72 38.51 -10.20 -2.26
C PRO A 72 37.07 -9.95 -2.74
N TYR A 73 36.77 -10.28 -4.00
CA TYR A 73 35.42 -10.16 -4.56
C TYR A 73 34.38 -11.02 -3.82
N LEU A 74 34.76 -12.20 -3.29
CA LEU A 74 33.85 -13.06 -2.52
C LEU A 74 33.45 -12.41 -1.19
N LEU A 75 34.40 -11.75 -0.53
CA LEU A 75 34.15 -11.01 0.70
C LEU A 75 33.23 -9.81 0.45
N VAL A 76 33.44 -9.08 -0.65
CA VAL A 76 32.55 -7.99 -1.05
C VAL A 76 31.13 -8.51 -1.30
N ILE A 77 30.97 -9.61 -2.03
CA ILE A 77 29.65 -10.22 -2.28
C ILE A 77 29.00 -10.64 -0.95
N PHE A 78 29.75 -11.25 -0.04
CA PHE A 78 29.26 -11.66 1.28
C PHE A 78 28.76 -10.46 2.10
N VAL A 79 29.55 -9.38 2.17
CA VAL A 79 29.18 -8.16 2.88
C VAL A 79 27.95 -7.52 2.25
N VAL A 80 27.92 -7.32 0.93
CA VAL A 80 26.79 -6.71 0.23
C VAL A 80 25.51 -7.52 0.42
N THR A 81 25.59 -8.85 0.30
CA THR A 81 24.42 -9.74 0.47
C THR A 81 23.83 -9.63 1.88
N GLY A 82 24.68 -9.65 2.92
CA GLY A 82 24.22 -9.52 4.31
C GLY A 82 23.56 -8.17 4.58
N PHE A 83 24.10 -7.08 4.01
CA PHE A 83 23.51 -5.75 4.12
C PHE A 83 22.14 -5.67 3.42
N VAL A 84 22.03 -6.20 2.20
CA VAL A 84 20.78 -6.23 1.43
C VAL A 84 19.71 -7.03 2.16
N LEU A 85 20.04 -8.21 2.69
CA LEU A 85 19.11 -9.04 3.46
C LEU A 85 18.63 -8.33 4.74
N SER A 86 19.54 -7.67 5.47
CA SER A 86 19.19 -6.91 6.67
C SER A 86 18.27 -5.72 6.37
N SER A 87 18.61 -4.93 5.35
CA SER A 87 17.78 -3.80 4.92
C SER A 87 16.40 -4.26 4.47
N THR A 88 16.33 -5.37 3.72
CA THR A 88 15.07 -5.97 3.28
C THR A 88 14.25 -6.46 4.48
N GLY A 89 14.88 -7.10 5.46
CA GLY A 89 14.21 -7.56 6.69
C GLY A 89 13.60 -6.41 7.49
N LEU A 90 14.30 -5.28 7.64
CA LEU A 90 13.76 -4.07 8.27
C LEU A 90 12.55 -3.53 7.51
N CYS A 91 12.65 -3.42 6.17
CA CYS A 91 11.54 -2.98 5.34
C CYS A 91 10.33 -3.91 5.50
N CYS A 92 10.53 -5.23 5.46
CA CYS A 92 9.48 -6.23 5.65
C CYS A 92 8.79 -6.10 7.01
N MET A 93 9.52 -5.79 8.09
CA MET A 93 8.92 -5.57 9.41
C MET A 93 7.99 -4.36 9.41
N ILE A 94 8.45 -3.22 8.86
CA ILE A 94 7.62 -2.01 8.75
C ILE A 94 6.39 -2.30 7.91
N LEU A 95 6.57 -2.91 6.73
CA LEU A 95 5.48 -3.26 5.82
C LEU A 95 4.47 -4.20 6.50
N ARG A 96 4.92 -5.18 7.28
CA ARG A 96 4.03 -6.11 7.99
C ARG A 96 3.16 -5.38 9.02
N ASP A 97 3.70 -4.39 9.72
CA ASP A 97 2.93 -3.60 10.68
C ASP A 97 1.86 -2.75 9.96
N PHE A 98 2.18 -2.14 8.83
CA PHE A 98 1.20 -1.44 7.98
C PHE A 98 0.16 -2.38 7.37
N MET A 99 0.57 -3.55 6.87
CA MET A 99 -0.35 -4.55 6.34
C MET A 99 -1.39 -5.00 7.37
N LYS A 100 -1.03 -5.07 8.65
CA LYS A 100 -1.99 -5.38 9.72
C LYS A 100 -3.05 -4.31 9.89
N MET A 101 -2.70 -3.04 9.75
CA MET A 101 -3.66 -1.93 9.79
C MET A 101 -4.49 -1.89 8.51
N ASP A 102 -3.85 -2.11 7.36
CA ASP A 102 -4.53 -2.18 6.07
C ASP A 102 -5.60 -3.30 6.01
N ARG A 103 -5.56 -4.31 6.89
CA ARG A 103 -6.65 -5.29 7.00
C ARG A 103 -8.01 -4.65 7.35
N ILE A 104 -8.02 -3.55 8.10
CA ILE A 104 -9.27 -2.85 8.46
C ILE A 104 -10.00 -2.43 7.19
N ILE A 105 -9.31 -1.76 6.27
CA ILE A 105 -9.90 -1.36 5.00
C ILE A 105 -10.04 -2.56 4.05
N LEU A 106 -9.02 -3.41 3.90
CA LEU A 106 -8.99 -4.45 2.86
C LEU A 106 -9.91 -5.65 3.15
N GLU A 107 -10.07 -6.03 4.42
CA GLU A 107 -10.88 -7.18 4.83
C GLU A 107 -12.23 -6.77 5.40
N TRP A 108 -12.30 -5.70 6.20
CA TRP A 108 -13.55 -5.28 6.86
C TRP A 108 -14.30 -4.18 6.12
N CYS A 109 -13.74 -3.67 5.02
CA CYS A 109 -14.33 -2.59 4.23
C CYS A 109 -14.66 -1.36 5.10
N ASP A 110 -13.94 -1.16 6.20
CA ASP A 110 -14.22 -0.10 7.16
C ASP A 110 -13.30 1.10 6.90
N VAL A 111 -13.77 2.01 6.06
CA VAL A 111 -13.01 3.18 5.63
C VAL A 111 -13.01 4.26 6.71
N GLU A 112 -14.10 4.41 7.46
CA GLU A 112 -14.20 5.40 8.54
C GLU A 112 -13.22 5.10 9.68
N THR A 113 -13.26 3.88 10.23
CA THR A 113 -12.31 3.47 11.28
C THR A 113 -10.86 3.54 10.78
N TYR A 114 -10.61 3.19 9.52
CA TYR A 114 -9.28 3.30 8.93
C TYR A 114 -8.82 4.76 8.79
N LEU A 115 -9.71 5.68 8.40
CA LEU A 115 -9.43 7.10 8.28
C LEU A 115 -9.05 7.71 9.63
N GLU A 116 -9.87 7.48 10.66
CA GLU A 116 -9.62 7.95 12.04
C GLU A 116 -8.26 7.47 12.56
N ALA A 117 -7.93 6.20 12.28
CA ALA A 117 -6.63 5.63 12.62
C ALA A 117 -5.46 6.37 11.95
N MET A 118 -5.60 6.69 10.67
CA MET A 118 -4.55 7.39 9.93
C MET A 118 -4.42 8.85 10.36
N GLU A 119 -5.54 9.53 10.67
CA GLU A 119 -5.55 10.87 11.25
C GLU A 119 -4.85 10.91 12.61
N TYR A 120 -5.15 9.95 13.48
CA TYR A 120 -4.45 9.76 14.74
C TYR A 120 -2.95 9.50 14.52
N GLY A 121 -2.60 8.61 13.58
CA GLY A 121 -1.20 8.28 13.28
C GLY A 121 -0.38 9.45 12.75
N VAL A 122 -1.00 10.37 11.99
CA VAL A 122 -0.36 11.59 11.51
C VAL A 122 -0.28 12.64 12.62
N SER A 123 -1.35 12.88 13.38
CA SER A 123 -1.35 13.86 14.47
C SER A 123 -0.36 13.48 15.58
N PHE A 124 -0.36 12.21 16.01
CA PHE A 124 0.64 11.68 16.93
C PHE A 124 2.05 11.83 16.37
N GLY A 125 2.26 11.48 15.09
CA GLY A 125 3.54 11.64 14.41
C GLY A 125 4.07 13.07 14.41
N LYS A 126 3.21 14.07 14.20
CA LYS A 126 3.57 15.51 14.25
C LYS A 126 4.06 15.95 15.63
N SER A 127 3.57 15.32 16.70
CA SER A 127 4.00 15.62 18.07
C SER A 127 5.41 15.09 18.42
N LEU A 128 5.96 14.18 17.59
CA LEU A 128 7.20 13.49 17.89
C LEU A 128 8.44 14.20 17.32
N LYS A 129 9.53 14.18 18.09
CA LYS A 129 10.88 14.41 17.56
C LYS A 129 11.41 13.11 16.98
N PHE A 130 11.46 13.00 15.65
CA PHE A 130 11.81 11.75 14.97
C PHE A 130 13.21 11.24 15.34
N LYS A 131 13.27 9.99 15.80
CA LYS A 131 14.51 9.22 16.00
C LYS A 131 14.45 7.90 15.24
N GLY A 132 15.61 7.36 14.86
CA GLY A 132 15.71 6.08 14.17
C GLY A 132 14.99 6.08 12.81
N TYR A 133 13.96 5.26 12.68
CA TYR A 133 13.12 5.15 11.47
C TYR A 133 11.69 5.71 11.67
N GLN A 134 11.44 6.47 12.74
CA GLN A 134 10.12 7.08 12.97
C GLN A 134 9.69 8.02 11.84
N GLY A 135 10.62 8.74 11.21
CA GLY A 135 10.31 9.60 10.06
C GLY A 135 9.82 8.81 8.84
N THR A 136 10.29 7.58 8.64
CA THR A 136 9.81 6.69 7.58
C THR A 136 8.37 6.24 7.87
N VAL A 137 8.09 5.82 9.11
CA VAL A 137 6.72 5.48 9.54
C VAL A 137 5.79 6.67 9.33
N PHE A 138 6.20 7.85 9.77
CA PHE A 138 5.42 9.07 9.59
C PHE A 138 5.14 9.38 8.12
N SER A 139 6.14 9.27 7.25
CA SER A 139 5.95 9.46 5.80
C SER A 139 4.92 8.49 5.21
N LEU A 140 4.95 7.23 5.64
CA LEU A 140 3.97 6.21 5.24
C LEU A 140 2.58 6.51 5.79
N MET A 141 2.46 6.91 7.06
CA MET A 141 1.18 7.33 7.66
C MET A 141 0.55 8.49 6.91
N GLN A 142 1.34 9.50 6.51
CA GLN A 142 0.83 10.62 5.71
C GLN A 142 0.30 10.15 4.35
N GLN A 143 1.02 9.25 3.66
CA GLN A 143 0.51 8.67 2.41
C GLN A 143 -0.79 7.90 2.65
N LYS A 144 -0.86 7.09 3.71
CA LYS A 144 -2.04 6.30 4.03
C LYS A 144 -3.24 7.17 4.36
N LEU A 145 -3.05 8.27 5.09
CA LEU A 145 -4.08 9.28 5.33
C LEU A 145 -4.59 9.87 4.02
N GLY A 146 -3.70 10.32 3.14
CA GLY A 146 -4.09 10.84 1.82
C GLY A 146 -4.91 9.82 1.01
N THR A 147 -4.52 8.54 1.02
CA THR A 147 -5.28 7.48 0.35
C THR A 147 -6.58 7.11 1.04
N ALA A 148 -6.65 7.21 2.38
CA ALA A 148 -7.87 6.98 3.15
C ALA A 148 -8.93 8.04 2.82
N LEU A 149 -8.52 9.32 2.78
CA LEU A 149 -9.39 10.43 2.38
C LEU A 149 -9.95 10.23 0.96
N ILE A 150 -9.11 9.76 0.01
CA ILE A 150 -9.55 9.40 -1.35
C ILE A 150 -10.58 8.26 -1.31
N ALA A 151 -10.31 7.20 -0.55
CA ALA A 151 -11.22 6.07 -0.40
C ALA A 151 -12.57 6.47 0.22
N SER A 152 -12.56 7.39 1.19
CA SER A 152 -13.76 7.99 1.80
C SER A 152 -14.48 9.00 0.90
N ARG A 153 -13.98 9.26 -0.33
CA ARG A 153 -14.50 10.28 -1.26
C ARG A 153 -14.46 11.72 -0.71
N LYS A 154 -13.55 12.01 0.23
CA LYS A 154 -13.26 13.34 0.78
C LYS A 154 -12.10 13.97 0.00
N LEU A 155 -12.33 14.28 -1.28
CA LEU A 155 -11.26 14.65 -2.21
C LEU A 155 -10.65 16.01 -1.88
N GLU A 156 -11.48 16.97 -1.48
CA GLU A 156 -11.11 18.33 -1.10
C GLU A 156 -10.26 18.32 0.18
N GLU A 157 -10.65 17.53 1.19
CA GLU A 157 -9.86 17.32 2.41
C GLU A 157 -8.50 16.66 2.08
N SER A 158 -8.49 15.70 1.15
CA SER A 158 -7.24 15.07 0.67
C SER A 158 -6.33 16.08 -0.03
N ARG A 159 -6.90 16.94 -0.88
CA ARG A 159 -6.16 18.02 -1.56
C ARG A 159 -5.57 18.99 -0.56
N GLN A 160 -6.38 19.49 0.37
CA GLN A 160 -5.93 20.38 1.42
C GLN A 160 -4.83 19.73 2.27
N PHE A 161 -4.98 18.45 2.62
CA PHE A 161 -3.95 17.72 3.34
C PHE A 161 -2.64 17.62 2.55
N LEU A 162 -2.66 17.32 1.25
CA LEU A 162 -1.44 17.23 0.44
C LEU A 162 -0.78 18.60 0.22
N GLU A 163 -1.56 19.67 0.10
CA GLU A 163 -1.08 21.03 -0.14
C GLU A 163 -0.60 21.73 1.13
N GLU A 164 -1.31 21.60 2.24
CA GLU A 164 -1.03 22.33 3.49
C GLU A 164 -0.60 21.41 4.62
N GLY A 165 -1.29 20.27 4.76
CA GLY A 165 -1.09 19.34 5.88
C GLY A 165 0.18 18.48 5.80
N TRP A 166 0.74 18.31 4.60
CA TRP A 166 1.87 17.41 4.32
C TRP A 166 3.17 17.96 4.89
N THR A 167 3.78 17.18 5.77
CA THR A 167 5.07 17.50 6.38
C THR A 167 6.19 16.73 5.70
N GLY A 168 7.12 17.45 5.07
CA GLY A 168 8.30 16.89 4.40
C GLY A 168 8.43 17.33 2.93
N LYS A 169 9.35 16.70 2.20
CA LYS A 169 9.66 17.10 0.83
C LYS A 169 8.57 16.63 -0.16
N LYS A 170 7.96 17.57 -0.86
CA LYS A 170 6.95 17.34 -1.92
C LYS A 170 7.51 16.84 -3.26
N ASN A 171 8.82 16.69 -3.37
CA ASN A 171 9.46 16.10 -4.55
C ASN A 171 9.70 14.59 -4.41
N THR A 172 9.37 14.00 -3.26
CA THR A 172 9.56 12.56 -3.02
C THR A 172 8.63 11.73 -3.91
N ARG A 173 9.09 10.54 -4.29
CA ARG A 173 8.28 9.58 -5.07
C ARG A 173 6.95 9.28 -4.38
N LEU A 174 6.97 9.10 -3.06
CA LEU A 174 5.80 8.76 -2.26
C LEU A 174 4.74 9.88 -2.29
N TYR A 175 5.16 11.15 -2.15
CA TYR A 175 4.24 12.29 -2.31
C TYR A 175 3.67 12.36 -3.74
N LYS A 176 4.53 12.30 -4.76
CA LYS A 176 4.11 12.40 -6.18
C LYS A 176 3.11 11.30 -6.57
N LEU A 177 3.31 10.07 -6.08
CA LEU A 177 2.36 8.99 -6.31
C LEU A 177 1.01 9.26 -5.61
N THR A 178 1.02 9.83 -4.40
CA THR A 178 -0.22 10.14 -3.68
C THR A 178 -1.01 11.26 -4.36
N VAL A 179 -0.32 12.31 -4.84
CA VAL A 179 -0.94 13.38 -5.64
C VAL A 179 -1.51 12.84 -6.96
N MET A 180 -0.74 12.04 -7.71
CA MET A 180 -1.25 11.42 -8.94
C MET A 180 -2.50 10.55 -8.70
N ASN A 181 -2.54 9.82 -7.57
CA ASN A 181 -3.72 9.05 -7.19
C ASN A 181 -4.94 9.96 -6.96
N LEU A 182 -4.76 11.07 -6.23
CA LEU A 182 -5.81 12.06 -6.02
C LEU A 182 -6.28 12.68 -7.34
N ASP A 183 -5.35 13.11 -8.19
CA ASP A 183 -5.68 13.76 -9.46
C ASP A 183 -6.49 12.84 -10.38
N LEU A 184 -6.14 11.53 -10.43
CA LEU A 184 -6.92 10.52 -11.17
C LEU A 184 -8.30 10.32 -10.54
N ALA A 185 -8.38 10.22 -9.21
CA ALA A 185 -9.64 10.03 -8.49
C ALA A 185 -10.60 11.22 -8.68
N GLU A 186 -10.08 12.46 -8.69
CA GLU A 186 -10.84 13.67 -9.01
C GLU A 186 -11.31 13.68 -10.45
N ALA A 187 -10.42 13.41 -11.41
CA ALA A 187 -10.79 13.40 -12.82
C ALA A 187 -11.90 12.36 -13.08
N TYR A 188 -11.83 11.20 -12.43
CA TYR A 188 -12.91 10.21 -12.47
C TYR A 188 -14.19 10.69 -11.79
N TYR A 189 -14.09 11.27 -10.58
CA TYR A 189 -15.26 11.76 -9.83
C TYR A 189 -16.04 12.83 -10.59
N TYR A 190 -15.34 13.77 -11.22
CA TYR A 190 -15.92 14.84 -12.03
C TYR A 190 -16.25 14.42 -13.48
N SER A 191 -16.05 13.15 -13.83
CA SER A 191 -16.28 12.62 -15.18
C SER A 191 -15.51 13.36 -16.29
N ASP A 192 -14.31 13.86 -15.97
CA ASP A 192 -13.43 14.55 -16.92
C ASP A 192 -12.51 13.55 -17.63
N THR A 193 -13.03 12.98 -18.72
CA THR A 193 -12.34 11.97 -19.53
C THR A 193 -11.01 12.48 -20.12
N ALA A 194 -10.95 13.75 -20.53
CA ALA A 194 -9.76 14.32 -21.15
C ALA A 194 -8.62 14.47 -20.14
N ARG A 195 -8.92 15.05 -18.96
CA ARG A 195 -7.96 15.16 -17.86
C ARG A 195 -7.53 13.80 -17.35
N PHE A 196 -8.45 12.86 -17.18
CA PHE A 196 -8.11 11.51 -16.73
C PHE A 196 -7.13 10.84 -17.70
N ASN A 197 -7.40 10.89 -19.01
CA ASN A 197 -6.55 10.28 -20.02
C ASN A 197 -5.15 10.91 -20.09
N ASP A 198 -5.03 12.24 -20.02
CA ASP A 198 -3.73 12.92 -19.97
C ASP A 198 -2.91 12.51 -18.73
N LEU A 199 -3.55 12.53 -17.55
CA LEU A 199 -2.93 12.11 -16.30
C LEU A 199 -2.51 10.64 -16.34
N PHE A 200 -3.39 9.76 -16.82
CA PHE A 200 -3.14 8.33 -16.88
C PHE A 200 -2.00 7.98 -17.84
N GLN A 201 -1.84 8.71 -18.94
CA GLN A 201 -0.70 8.56 -19.84
C GLN A 201 0.63 8.93 -19.18
N LYS A 202 0.64 9.99 -18.37
CA LYS A 202 1.83 10.45 -17.61
C LYS A 202 2.07 9.65 -16.33
N ALA A 203 1.08 8.89 -15.87
CA ALA A 203 1.13 8.16 -14.62
C ALA A 203 2.22 7.07 -14.62
N ALA A 204 2.79 6.82 -13.44
CA ALA A 204 3.77 5.77 -13.24
C ALA A 204 3.18 4.37 -13.56
N PRO A 205 4.01 3.37 -13.94
CA PRO A 205 3.53 2.04 -14.32
C PRO A 205 2.66 1.32 -13.27
N VAL A 206 2.74 1.71 -12.00
CA VAL A 206 1.90 1.15 -10.93
C VAL A 206 0.40 1.42 -11.17
N PHE A 207 0.05 2.60 -11.67
CA PHE A 207 -1.34 2.98 -11.98
C PHE A 207 -1.84 2.25 -13.22
N LYS A 208 -1.01 2.18 -14.27
CA LYS A 208 -1.35 1.49 -15.53
C LYS A 208 -1.56 -0.01 -15.37
N LYS A 209 -0.93 -0.62 -14.36
CA LYS A 209 -1.09 -2.04 -14.04
C LYS A 209 -2.28 -2.32 -13.11
N ASP A 210 -2.80 -1.29 -12.45
CA ASP A 210 -3.96 -1.42 -11.58
C ASP A 210 -5.21 -1.63 -12.43
N LYS A 211 -6.03 -2.60 -12.03
CA LYS A 211 -7.22 -3.00 -12.80
C LYS A 211 -8.36 -2.02 -12.64
N PHE A 212 -8.44 -1.30 -11.52
CA PHE A 212 -9.49 -0.33 -11.29
C PHE A 212 -9.29 0.91 -12.16
N PHE A 213 -8.09 1.49 -12.20
CA PHE A 213 -7.84 2.65 -13.07
C PHE A 213 -8.05 2.34 -14.56
N VAL A 214 -7.70 1.14 -15.02
CA VAL A 214 -7.97 0.72 -16.40
C VAL A 214 -9.48 0.60 -16.65
N ALA A 215 -10.24 0.04 -15.71
CA ALA A 215 -11.68 -0.08 -15.84
C ALA A 215 -12.40 1.29 -15.74
N GLU A 216 -11.93 2.18 -14.86
CA GLU A 216 -12.40 3.56 -14.75
C GLU A 216 -12.15 4.34 -16.05
N GLN A 217 -10.98 4.14 -16.68
CA GLN A 217 -10.71 4.72 -18.00
C GLN A 217 -11.72 4.25 -19.05
N MET A 218 -11.95 2.93 -19.14
CA MET A 218 -12.94 2.37 -20.07
C MET A 218 -14.35 2.90 -19.78
N PHE A 219 -14.69 3.08 -18.50
CA PHE A 219 -15.97 3.65 -18.07
C PHE A 219 -16.13 5.10 -18.56
N LEU A 220 -15.12 5.95 -18.35
CA LEU A 220 -15.12 7.35 -18.81
C LEU A 220 -15.15 7.47 -20.35
N GLU A 221 -14.58 6.50 -21.05
CA GLU A 221 -14.65 6.37 -22.51
C GLU A 221 -15.96 5.74 -23.01
N GLN A 222 -16.93 5.52 -22.12
CA GLN A 222 -18.24 4.92 -22.40
C GLN A 222 -18.18 3.49 -22.95
N LYS A 223 -17.06 2.78 -22.74
CA LYS A 223 -16.87 1.38 -23.13
C LYS A 223 -17.40 0.45 -22.04
N TYR A 224 -18.65 0.63 -21.64
CA TYR A 224 -19.25 -0.01 -20.46
C TYR A 224 -19.25 -1.55 -20.54
N GLU A 225 -19.61 -2.11 -21.69
CA GLU A 225 -19.58 -3.57 -21.90
C GLU A 225 -18.17 -4.15 -21.75
N GLN A 226 -17.17 -3.47 -22.34
CA GLN A 226 -15.77 -3.88 -22.26
C GLN A 226 -15.25 -3.77 -20.82
N ALA A 227 -15.61 -2.70 -20.11
CA ALA A 227 -15.25 -2.51 -18.71
C ALA A 227 -15.85 -3.61 -17.82
N ALA A 228 -17.13 -3.92 -17.99
CA ALA A 228 -17.80 -4.99 -17.24
C ALA A 228 -17.19 -6.37 -17.54
N ALA A 229 -16.94 -6.69 -18.81
CA ALA A 229 -16.30 -7.94 -19.21
C ALA A 229 -14.87 -8.05 -18.63
N PHE A 230 -14.09 -6.97 -18.70
CA PHE A 230 -12.75 -6.90 -18.13
C PHE A 230 -12.76 -7.15 -16.62
N LEU A 231 -13.62 -6.46 -15.88
CA LEU A 231 -13.78 -6.63 -14.43
C LEU A 231 -14.27 -8.03 -14.07
N LYS A 232 -15.18 -8.63 -14.84
CA LYS A 232 -15.68 -9.99 -14.59
C LYS A 232 -14.56 -11.04 -14.60
N THR A 233 -13.55 -10.88 -15.45
CA THR A 233 -12.39 -11.80 -15.51
C THR A 233 -11.38 -11.57 -14.39
N TYR A 234 -11.46 -10.43 -13.70
CA TYR A 234 -10.50 -10.06 -12.68
C TYR A 234 -10.80 -10.73 -11.34
N LYS A 235 -9.87 -11.58 -10.89
CA LYS A 235 -9.88 -12.16 -9.54
C LYS A 235 -9.26 -11.18 -8.54
N THR A 236 -10.10 -10.67 -7.64
CA THR A 236 -9.69 -9.77 -6.55
C THR A 236 -8.94 -10.54 -5.47
N LYS A 237 -8.16 -9.81 -4.67
CA LYS A 237 -7.31 -10.38 -3.60
C LYS A 237 -7.91 -10.23 -2.21
N ASN A 238 -8.90 -9.37 -2.05
CA ASN A 238 -9.47 -8.97 -0.76
C ASN A 238 -10.91 -8.47 -0.95
N ALA A 239 -11.65 -8.36 0.16
CA ALA A 239 -13.07 -8.01 0.16
C ALA A 239 -13.31 -6.58 -0.36
N TYR A 240 -12.47 -5.63 0.03
CA TYR A 240 -12.54 -4.24 -0.42
C TYR A 240 -12.52 -4.11 -1.94
N ASN A 241 -11.56 -4.79 -2.59
CA ASN A 241 -11.46 -4.80 -4.04
C ASN A 241 -12.65 -5.52 -4.68
N GLU A 242 -13.19 -6.57 -4.05
CA GLU A 242 -14.39 -7.23 -4.55
C GLU A 242 -15.60 -6.30 -4.52
N VAL A 243 -15.82 -5.58 -3.42
CA VAL A 243 -16.88 -4.58 -3.31
C VAL A 243 -16.73 -3.50 -4.38
N LEU A 244 -15.53 -2.94 -4.57
CA LEU A 244 -15.29 -1.94 -5.63
C LEU A 244 -15.55 -2.50 -7.03
N LYS A 245 -15.13 -3.74 -7.28
CA LYS A 245 -15.32 -4.41 -8.57
C LYS A 245 -16.80 -4.56 -8.86
N GLN A 246 -17.56 -5.08 -7.90
CA GLN A 246 -19.01 -5.27 -8.03
C GLN A 246 -19.71 -3.93 -8.23
N TYR A 247 -19.36 -2.90 -7.44
CA TYR A 247 -19.95 -1.57 -7.60
C TYR A 247 -19.70 -0.99 -9.01
N LEU A 248 -18.46 -1.02 -9.50
CA LEU A 248 -18.12 -0.49 -10.82
C LEU A 248 -18.77 -1.33 -11.95
N MET A 249 -18.82 -2.65 -11.81
CA MET A 249 -19.57 -3.52 -12.72
C MET A 249 -21.07 -3.19 -12.73
N GLY A 250 -21.66 -2.95 -11.57
CA GLY A 250 -23.05 -2.53 -11.43
C GLY A 250 -23.33 -1.23 -12.17
N GLN A 251 -22.44 -0.24 -12.04
CA GLN A 251 -22.54 1.02 -12.80
C GLN A 251 -22.44 0.78 -14.32
N CYS A 252 -21.56 -0.11 -14.78
CA CYS A 252 -21.49 -0.47 -16.20
C CYS A 252 -22.79 -1.14 -16.69
N TYR A 253 -23.29 -2.12 -15.96
CA TYR A 253 -24.51 -2.86 -16.31
C TYR A 253 -25.74 -1.94 -16.35
N ASP A 254 -25.79 -0.99 -15.43
CA ASP A 254 -26.82 0.04 -15.40
C ASP A 254 -26.82 0.88 -16.68
N LYS A 255 -25.64 1.35 -17.11
CA LYS A 255 -25.48 2.17 -18.33
C LYS A 255 -25.84 1.44 -19.62
N ILE A 256 -25.70 0.11 -19.67
CA ILE A 256 -26.10 -0.71 -20.84
C ILE A 256 -27.54 -1.23 -20.75
N GLY A 257 -28.28 -0.89 -19.69
CA GLY A 257 -29.67 -1.30 -19.50
C GLY A 257 -29.88 -2.72 -18.99
N ASN A 258 -28.82 -3.42 -18.55
CA ASN A 258 -28.93 -4.77 -18.00
C ASN A 258 -29.29 -4.72 -16.51
N ARG A 259 -30.59 -4.55 -16.22
CA ARG A 259 -31.11 -4.29 -14.88
C ARG A 259 -30.78 -5.39 -13.87
N GLN A 260 -30.96 -6.66 -14.25
CA GLN A 260 -30.72 -7.78 -13.34
C GLN A 260 -29.25 -7.84 -12.89
N MET A 261 -28.31 -7.78 -13.84
CA MET A 261 -26.89 -7.83 -13.48
C MET A 261 -26.45 -6.57 -12.70
N ALA A 262 -27.02 -5.41 -13.01
CA ALA A 262 -26.77 -4.20 -12.24
C ALA A 262 -27.24 -4.35 -10.78
N GLU A 263 -28.45 -4.86 -10.59
CA GLU A 263 -29.05 -5.09 -9.27
C GLU A 263 -28.24 -6.10 -8.45
N ASP A 264 -27.88 -7.25 -9.03
CA ASP A 264 -27.05 -8.26 -8.36
C ASP A 264 -25.70 -7.67 -7.88
N CYS A 265 -25.07 -6.84 -8.71
CA CYS A 265 -23.81 -6.18 -8.40
C CYS A 265 -23.96 -5.10 -7.31
N MET A 266 -25.00 -4.27 -7.40
CA MET A 266 -25.28 -3.21 -6.42
C MET A 266 -25.64 -3.81 -5.06
N GLN A 267 -26.45 -4.87 -5.03
CA GLN A 267 -26.82 -5.57 -3.81
C GLN A 267 -25.58 -6.11 -3.09
N TYR A 268 -24.64 -6.72 -3.83
CA TYR A 268 -23.37 -7.16 -3.25
C TYR A 268 -22.61 -5.99 -2.59
N ALA A 269 -22.48 -4.86 -3.30
CA ALA A 269 -21.79 -3.69 -2.74
C ALA A 269 -22.52 -3.10 -1.50
N ALA A 270 -23.85 -3.15 -1.49
CA ALA A 270 -24.69 -2.72 -0.38
C ALA A 270 -24.56 -3.59 0.88
N ASP A 271 -24.38 -4.90 0.69
CA ASP A 271 -24.30 -5.89 1.77
C ASP A 271 -22.90 -5.98 2.37
N TYR A 272 -21.86 -5.92 1.53
CA TYR A 272 -20.48 -6.16 1.95
C TYR A 272 -19.60 -4.90 2.03
N GLY A 273 -20.09 -3.74 1.58
CA GLY A 273 -19.30 -2.52 1.55
C GLY A 273 -19.11 -1.82 2.90
N ASN A 274 -19.83 -2.23 3.95
CA ASN A 274 -19.72 -1.65 5.30
C ASN A 274 -19.76 -0.10 5.29
N THR A 275 -18.67 0.60 5.65
CA THR A 275 -18.59 2.08 5.68
C THR A 275 -18.01 2.68 4.39
N MET A 276 -17.78 1.87 3.34
CA MET A 276 -17.33 2.38 2.04
C MET A 276 -18.40 3.29 1.40
N PRO A 277 -18.02 4.43 0.79
CA PRO A 277 -18.99 5.31 0.14
C PRO A 277 -19.85 4.67 -0.96
N CYS A 278 -19.32 3.63 -1.63
CA CYS A 278 -20.08 2.89 -2.63
C CYS A 278 -21.23 2.07 -2.04
N GLN A 279 -21.15 1.66 -0.77
CA GLN A 279 -22.22 0.95 -0.07
C GLN A 279 -23.48 1.80 -0.01
N LYS A 280 -23.34 3.06 0.44
CA LYS A 280 -24.47 3.99 0.56
C LYS A 280 -25.08 4.27 -0.80
N LYS A 281 -24.23 4.56 -1.80
CA LYS A 281 -24.68 4.79 -3.18
C LYS A 281 -25.37 3.57 -3.79
N ALA A 282 -24.92 2.36 -3.49
CA ALA A 282 -25.54 1.13 -3.98
C ALA A 282 -26.91 0.88 -3.32
N ARG A 283 -27.08 1.21 -2.03
CA ARG A 283 -28.38 1.14 -1.34
C ARG A 283 -29.39 2.16 -1.86
N GLU A 284 -28.92 3.34 -2.24
CA GLU A 284 -29.75 4.42 -2.79
C GLU A 284 -30.04 4.25 -4.29
N TRP A 285 -29.30 3.36 -4.99
CA TRP A 285 -29.43 3.15 -6.44
C TRP A 285 -30.85 2.79 -6.90
N PRO A 286 -31.59 1.88 -6.23
CA PRO A 286 -32.98 1.58 -6.62
C PRO A 286 -33.89 2.82 -6.48
N MET A 287 -33.74 3.59 -5.41
CA MET A 287 -34.59 4.75 -5.09
C MET A 287 -34.41 5.90 -6.08
N ASN A 288 -33.17 6.14 -6.54
CA ASN A 288 -32.87 7.18 -7.52
C ASN A 288 -33.41 6.88 -8.93
N LYS A 289 -33.75 5.62 -9.22
CA LYS A 289 -34.33 5.20 -10.51
C LYS A 289 -35.85 5.31 -10.56
N ASP A 290 -36.50 5.21 -9.41
CA ASP A 290 -37.97 5.29 -9.29
C ASP A 290 -38.46 6.73 -9.06
N MET A 291 -37.55 7.71 -8.98
CA MET A 291 -37.90 9.13 -9.01
C MET A 291 -38.21 9.54 -10.46
N PRO A 292 -39.48 9.76 -10.83
CA PRO A 292 -39.81 10.13 -12.20
C PRO A 292 -39.16 11.48 -12.54
N GLU A 293 -38.75 11.66 -13.80
CA GLU A 293 -38.31 12.92 -14.45
C GLU A 293 -39.30 14.11 -14.34
N ARG A 294 -40.28 14.06 -13.44
CA ARG A 294 -41.33 15.07 -13.26
C ARG A 294 -40.89 16.35 -12.56
N LEU A 295 -39.67 16.43 -12.01
CA LEU A 295 -39.21 17.63 -11.30
C LEU A 295 -38.23 18.49 -12.09
N GLU A 296 -37.71 18.04 -13.24
CA GLU A 296 -36.87 18.89 -14.11
C GLU A 296 -37.66 19.59 -15.25
N SER A 297 -38.97 19.33 -15.38
CA SER A 297 -39.83 19.97 -16.39
C SER A 297 -40.87 20.95 -15.85
N LYS A 298 -40.81 21.31 -14.56
CA LYS A 298 -41.71 22.31 -13.96
C LYS A 298 -40.97 23.28 -13.05
N THR A 299 -40.21 24.19 -13.65
CA THR A 299 -40.09 25.61 -13.25
C THR A 299 -39.03 26.27 -14.11
N ILE A 300 -39.40 26.75 -15.30
CA ILE A 300 -39.04 28.08 -15.83
C ILE A 300 -40.16 28.44 -16.83
N ASP A 301 -41.22 29.06 -16.30
CA ASP A 301 -41.89 30.20 -16.96
C ASP A 301 -41.51 31.43 -16.13
#